data_AF-A0A2E5CT84-F1
#
_entry.id   AF-A0A2E5CT84-F1
#
_cell.length_a   1.000
_cell.length_b   1.000
_cell.length_c   1.000
_cell.angle_alpha   90.00
_cell.angle_beta   90.00
_cell.angle_gamma   90.00
#
_symmetry.space_group_name_H-M   'P 1'
#
loop_
_entity.id
_entity.type
_entity.pdbx_description
1 polymer ?
#
loop_
_entity_poly.entity_id
_entity_poly.type
_entity_poly.pdbx_seq_one_letter_code
_entity_poly.pdbx_strand_id
1 'polypeptide(L)'
;MNLNQNTLVFKLSKDNNIADLQIKSEVKNFIADLKDVNIVVINKIKDKFITFDKNIKKSGGSFVIVSKFVFDEQLVIVPTLQEAYDYIEMEEIERQLKL
;
A
#
# COMPACT_ATOMS: atom_id res chain seq x y z
N MET A 1 -14.01 -14.04 7.16
CA MET A 1 -12.74 -14.11 6.41
C MET A 1 -11.77 -13.19 7.12
N ASN A 2 -10.63 -13.68 7.63
CA ASN A 2 -9.68 -12.85 8.40
C ASN A 2 -8.79 -12.07 7.43
N LEU A 3 -9.11 -10.81 7.14
CA LEU A 3 -8.34 -9.92 6.23
C LEU A 3 -6.90 -9.61 6.71
N ASN A 4 -6.49 -10.07 7.89
CA ASN A 4 -5.31 -9.56 8.59
C ASN A 4 -4.02 -10.39 8.42
N GLN A 5 -4.02 -11.48 7.63
CA GLN A 5 -2.83 -12.35 7.51
C GLN A 5 -2.01 -12.15 6.23
N ASN A 6 -2.58 -11.54 5.18
CA ASN A 6 -1.97 -11.38 3.85
C ASN A 6 -1.60 -9.92 3.49
N THR A 7 -1.95 -8.97 4.35
CA THR A 7 -1.73 -7.54 4.13
C THR A 7 -0.75 -6.99 5.17
N LEU A 8 0.31 -6.34 4.69
CA LEU A 8 1.26 -5.65 5.54
C LEU A 8 1.05 -4.15 5.47
N VAL A 9 0.88 -3.53 6.63
CA VAL A 9 0.84 -2.08 6.76
C VAL A 9 2.19 -1.61 7.27
N PHE A 10 2.84 -0.70 6.56
CA PHE A 10 4.03 -0.01 7.05
C PHE A 10 3.78 1.49 7.10
N LYS A 11 4.24 2.12 8.18
CA LYS A 11 4.11 3.55 8.38
C LYS A 11 5.46 4.20 8.14
N LEU A 12 5.52 5.21 7.27
CA LEU A 12 6.69 6.08 7.21
C LEU A 12 6.57 7.12 8.33
N SER A 13 7.40 6.97 9.35
CA SER A 13 7.58 8.00 10.38
C SER A 13 8.47 9.13 9.83
N LYS A 14 8.37 10.33 10.43
CA LYS A 14 9.18 11.51 10.07
C LYS A 14 10.69 11.25 10.07
N ASP A 15 11.13 10.21 10.77
CA ASP A 15 12.54 9.87 10.95
C ASP A 15 13.06 8.89 9.87
N ASN A 16 12.26 8.61 8.83
CA ASN A 16 12.54 7.60 7.80
C ASN A 16 12.77 6.17 8.35
N ASN A 17 12.47 5.93 9.62
CA ASN A 17 12.60 4.62 10.24
C ASN A 17 11.33 3.79 10.00
N ILE A 18 11.54 2.58 9.48
CA ILE A 18 10.49 1.58 9.32
C ILE A 18 10.34 0.87 10.68
N ALA A 19 9.38 1.31 11.49
CA ALA A 19 9.08 0.66 12.76
C ALA A 19 8.22 -0.60 12.51
N ASP A 20 8.69 -1.73 13.04
CA ASP A 20 7.96 -3.00 13.20
C ASP A 20 7.38 -3.67 11.95
N LEU A 21 8.27 -4.05 11.03
CA LEU A 21 7.94 -5.01 9.96
C LEU A 21 8.02 -6.46 10.49
N GLN A 22 6.93 -7.00 11.01
CA GLN A 22 6.77 -8.47 11.12
C GLN A 22 6.28 -9.02 9.78
N ILE A 23 7.22 -9.27 8.85
CA ILE A 23 6.91 -9.91 7.57
C ILE A 23 6.69 -11.40 7.83
N LYS A 24 5.43 -11.84 7.87
CA LYS A 24 5.10 -13.26 7.72
C LYS A 24 5.28 -13.65 6.25
N SER A 25 5.78 -14.85 5.99
CA SER A 25 6.21 -15.34 4.67
C SER A 25 5.13 -15.39 3.57
N GLU A 26 3.91 -14.95 3.85
CA GLU A 26 2.75 -15.04 2.94
C GLU A 26 2.19 -13.68 2.52
N VAL A 27 2.79 -12.54 2.91
CA VAL A 27 2.25 -11.21 2.56
C VAL A 27 2.28 -10.97 1.04
N LYS A 28 1.09 -10.74 0.46
CA LYS A 28 0.93 -10.31 -0.94
C LYS A 28 0.53 -8.86 -1.07
N ASN A 29 -0.20 -8.32 -0.10
CA ASN A 29 -0.77 -6.98 -0.17
C ASN A 29 -0.03 -6.02 0.76
N PHE A 30 0.10 -4.77 0.35
CA PHE A 30 0.88 -3.77 1.06
C PHE A 30 0.10 -2.46 1.16
N ILE A 31 0.14 -1.86 2.34
CA ILE A 31 -0.41 -0.52 2.58
C ILE A 31 0.71 0.36 3.13
N ALA A 32 1.00 1.46 2.42
CA ALA A 32 1.89 2.51 2.91
C ALA A 32 1.07 3.60 3.61
N ASP A 33 1.22 3.76 4.93
CA ASP A 33 0.61 4.88 5.65
C ASP A 33 1.55 6.09 5.63
N LEU A 34 1.17 7.09 4.82
CA LEU A 34 1.88 8.36 4.63
C LEU A 34 1.12 9.57 5.20
N LYS A 35 0.07 9.37 6.02
CA LYS A 35 -0.78 10.47 6.53
C LYS A 35 -0.01 11.57 7.26
N ASP A 36 1.13 11.22 7.86
CA ASP A 36 1.98 12.11 8.64
C ASP A 36 3.24 12.59 7.87
N VAL A 37 3.38 12.21 6.59
CA VAL A 37 4.54 12.50 5.75
C VAL A 37 4.28 13.77 4.92
N ASN A 38 5.28 14.66 4.87
CA ASN A 38 5.20 15.88 4.07
C ASN A 38 5.32 15.57 2.56
N ILE A 39 4.54 16.26 1.73
CA ILE A 39 4.57 16.17 0.26
C ILE A 39 5.98 16.31 -0.34
N VAL A 40 6.87 17.10 0.27
CA VAL A 40 8.27 17.25 -0.17
C VAL A 40 9.04 15.93 -0.05
N VAL A 41 8.79 15.15 1.02
CA VAL A 41 9.40 13.83 1.20
C VAL A 41 8.77 12.82 0.25
N ILE A 42 7.44 12.84 0.12
CA ILE A 42 6.69 11.98 -0.80
C ILE A 42 7.21 12.13 -2.24
N ASN A 43 7.39 13.36 -2.71
CA ASN A 43 7.89 13.64 -4.05
C ASN A 43 9.32 13.11 -4.30
N LYS A 44 10.14 12.94 -3.27
CA LYS A 44 11.48 12.34 -3.39
C LYS A 44 11.48 10.82 -3.50
N ILE A 45 10.40 10.16 -3.04
CA ILE A 45 10.32 8.70 -2.96
C ILE A 45 9.23 8.11 -3.86
N LYS A 46 8.40 8.93 -4.50
CA LYS A 46 7.27 8.46 -5.33
C LYS A 46 7.66 7.47 -6.43
N ASP A 47 8.82 7.66 -7.06
CA ASP A 47 9.28 6.76 -8.14
C ASP A 47 9.57 5.34 -7.60
N LYS A 48 9.98 5.24 -6.33
CA LYS A 48 10.15 3.95 -5.65
C LYS A 48 8.79 3.29 -5.41
N PHE A 49 7.78 4.06 -5.03
CA PHE A 49 6.41 3.55 -4.87
C PHE A 49 5.82 3.06 -6.20
N ILE A 50 6.03 3.79 -7.30
CA ILE A 50 5.57 3.36 -8.64
C ILE A 50 6.23 2.04 -9.05
N THR A 51 7.53 1.91 -8.80
CA THR A 51 8.26 0.67 -9.10
C THR A 51 7.78 -0.49 -8.23
N PHE A 52 7.56 -0.22 -6.93
CA PHE A 52 7.05 -1.21 -5.99
C PHE A 52 5.64 -1.69 -6.36
N ASP A 53 4.73 -0.76 -6.66
CA ASP A 53 3.36 -1.05 -7.11
C ASP A 53 3.34 -2.05 -8.28
N LYS A 54 4.15 -1.75 -9.32
CA LYS A 54 4.27 -2.60 -10.52
C LYS A 54 4.75 -4.01 -10.18
N ASN A 55 5.68 -4.14 -9.23
CA ASN A 55 6.19 -5.44 -8.81
C ASN A 55 5.16 -6.23 -8.01
N ILE A 56 4.45 -5.58 -7.08
CA ILE A 56 3.40 -6.21 -6.28
C ILE A 56 2.25 -6.69 -7.16
N LYS A 57 1.76 -5.85 -8.09
CA LYS A 57 0.72 -6.22 -9.06
C LYS A 57 1.12 -7.41 -9.93
N LYS A 58 2.38 -7.46 -10.40
CA LYS A 58 2.91 -8.61 -11.16
C LYS A 58 2.93 -9.90 -10.35
N SER A 59 3.12 -9.82 -9.03
CA SER A 59 3.07 -10.97 -8.13
C SER A 59 1.64 -11.36 -7.69
N GLY A 60 0.61 -10.69 -8.22
CA GLY A 60 -0.79 -10.94 -7.89
C GLY A 60 -1.25 -10.34 -6.57
N GLY A 61 -0.48 -9.38 -6.02
CA GLY A 61 -0.85 -8.60 -4.84
C GLY A 61 -1.31 -7.18 -5.17
N SER A 62 -1.71 -6.45 -4.15
CA SER A 62 -2.15 -5.05 -4.23
C SER A 62 -1.25 -4.12 -3.41
N PHE A 63 -0.98 -2.93 -3.92
CA PHE A 63 -0.30 -1.88 -3.17
C PHE A 63 -1.14 -0.61 -3.13
N VAL A 64 -1.44 -0.13 -1.92
CA VAL A 64 -2.28 1.03 -1.69
C VAL A 64 -1.58 2.01 -0.76
N ILE A 65 -1.74 3.31 -1.00
CA ILE A 65 -1.13 4.36 -0.21
C ILE A 65 -2.20 5.15 0.53
N VAL A 66 -2.04 5.31 1.84
CA VAL A 66 -2.90 6.17 2.65
C VAL A 66 -2.25 7.55 2.78
N SER A 67 -2.87 8.57 2.19
CA SER A 67 -2.34 9.94 2.17
C SER A 67 -3.47 10.96 2.11
N LYS A 68 -3.23 12.16 2.66
CA LYS A 68 -4.14 13.31 2.52
C LYS A 68 -4.08 13.96 1.14
N PHE A 69 -3.04 13.64 0.36
CA PHE A 69 -2.77 14.25 -0.93
C PHE A 69 -2.64 13.17 -1.99
N VAL A 70 -3.29 13.38 -3.14
CA VAL A 70 -3.04 12.62 -4.37
C VAL A 70 -1.83 13.26 -5.05
N PHE A 71 -0.74 12.51 -5.16
CA PHE A 71 0.54 13.02 -5.67
C PHE A 71 1.02 12.32 -6.95
N ASP A 72 0.38 11.22 -7.33
CA ASP A 72 0.66 10.51 -8.58
C ASP A 72 -0.58 9.71 -9.02
N GLU A 73 -0.96 9.81 -10.29
CA GLU A 73 -2.14 9.14 -10.85
C GLU A 73 -1.91 7.65 -11.14
N GLN A 74 -0.64 7.20 -11.20
CA GLN A 74 -0.32 5.77 -11.40
C GLN A 74 -0.51 4.95 -10.11
N LEU A 75 -0.62 5.61 -8.96
CA LEU A 75 -0.70 4.99 -7.65
C LEU A 75 -2.14 5.01 -7.14
N VAL A 76 -2.52 3.96 -6.43
CA VAL A 76 -3.79 3.93 -5.69
C VAL A 76 -3.59 4.67 -4.38
N ILE A 77 -4.13 5.88 -4.29
CA ILE A 77 -4.01 6.76 -3.12
C ILE A 77 -5.38 7.01 -2.55
N VAL A 78 -5.56 6.66 -1.27
CA VAL A 78 -6.83 6.80 -0.54
C VAL A 78 -6.61 7.60 0.76
N PRO A 79 -7.62 8.34 1.25
CA PRO A 79 -7.52 9.11 2.48
C PRO A 79 -7.45 8.27 3.76
N THR A 80 -8.01 7.06 3.78
CA THR A 80 -8.13 6.27 5.03
C THR A 80 -7.56 4.86 4.91
N LEU A 81 -7.16 4.29 6.05
CA LEU A 81 -6.68 2.91 6.10
C LEU A 81 -7.83 1.92 5.82
N GLN A 82 -9.06 2.27 6.20
CA GLN A 82 -10.24 1.47 5.89
C GLN A 82 -10.45 1.35 4.38
N GLU A 83 -10.42 2.48 3.65
CA GLU A 83 -10.54 2.45 2.18
C GLU A 83 -9.41 1.68 1.51
N ALA A 84 -8.21 1.67 2.11
CA ALA A 84 -7.11 0.86 1.58
C ALA A 84 -7.39 -0.64 1.72
N TYR A 85 -7.98 -1.08 2.83
CA TYR A 85 -8.45 -2.44 2.99
C TYR A 85 -9.60 -2.77 2.05
N ASP A 86 -10.60 -1.89 1.94
CA ASP A 86 -11.76 -2.07 1.06
C ASP A 86 -11.32 -2.22 -0.41
N TYR A 87 -10.37 -1.40 -0.86
CA TYR A 87 -9.81 -1.50 -2.21
C TYR A 87 -9.11 -2.84 -2.46
N ILE A 88 -8.28 -3.29 -1.50
CA ILE A 88 -7.58 -4.58 -1.60
C ILE A 88 -8.59 -5.73 -1.66
N GLU A 89 -9.63 -5.70 -0.82
CA GLU A 89 -10.67 -6.73 -0.81
C GLU A 89 -11.41 -6.79 -2.14
N MET A 90 -11.79 -5.64 -2.69
CA MET A 90 -12.41 -5.56 -4.02
C MET A 90 -11.50 -6.13 -5.12
N GLU A 91 -10.22 -5.74 -5.15
CA GLU A 91 -9.25 -6.27 -6.12
C GLU A 91 -9.02 -7.78 -5.96
N GLU A 92 -9.01 -8.30 -4.74
CA GLU A 92 -8.88 -9.74 -4.49
C GLU A 92 -10.10 -10.52 -5.01
N ILE A 93 -11.31 -10.02 -4.78
CA ILE A 93 -12.54 -10.60 -5.33
C ILE A 93 -12.50 -10.56 -6.87
N GLU A 94 -12.11 -9.44 -7.46
CA GLU A 94 -11.98 -9.34 -8.92
C GLU A 94 -10.97 -10.33 -9.49
N ARG A 95 -9.83 -10.53 -8.83
CA ARG A 95 -8.83 -11.52 -9.25
C ARG A 95 -9.37 -12.94 -9.15
N GLN A 96 -10.14 -13.25 -8.11
CA GLN A 96 -10.80 -14.55 -7.95
C GLN A 96 -11.86 -14.83 -9.01
N LEU A 97 -12.58 -13.81 -9.47
CA LEU A 97 -13.60 -13.94 -10.51
C LEU A 97 -13.02 -14.01 -11.93
N LYS A 98 -11.81 -13.49 -12.13
CA LYS A 98 -11.06 -13.54 -13.41
C LYS A 98 -10.19 -14.80 -13.55
N LEU A 99 -10.19 -15.67 -12.53
CA LEU A 99 -9.62 -17.03 -12.53
C LEU A 99 -10.62 -18.03 -13.10
#